data_AF-A0ABC8QS52-F1
#
_entry.id   AF-A0ABC8QS52-F1
#
_cell.length_a   1.000
_cell.length_b   1.000
_cell.length_c   1.000
_cell.angle_alpha   90.00
_cell.angle_beta   90.00
_cell.angle_gamma   90.00
#
_symmetry.space_group_name_H-M   'P 1'
#
loop_
_entity.id
_entity.type
_entity.pdbx_description
1 polymer ?
#
loop_
_entity_poly.entity_id
_entity_poly.type
_entity_poly.pdbx_seq_one_letter_code
_entity_poly.pdbx_strand_id
1 'polypeptide(L)'
;MKRLRNREIWDFEHEMLAGVVGGGGGSEVILGLDGGTTTTICICMPIIPFSDPLPDPLPVLARAMAGCSNHNSVGETAARETLEQVMADALLKSGSTRSSVRAVCLAVSGVDHPTDEQRILNWLRFAH
;
A
#
# COMPACT_ATOMS: atom_id res chain seq x y z
N MET A 1 5.32 -9.79 -21.93
CA MET A 1 5.50 -9.28 -20.55
C MET A 1 4.77 -10.22 -19.62
N LYS A 2 5.48 -10.86 -18.68
CA LYS A 2 4.87 -11.84 -17.76
C LYS A 2 3.89 -11.11 -16.85
N ARG A 3 2.60 -11.43 -16.98
CA ARG A 3 1.58 -11.11 -15.96
C ARG A 3 1.93 -11.95 -14.73
N LEU A 4 2.69 -11.36 -13.82
CA LEU A 4 2.90 -11.95 -12.50
C LEU A 4 1.54 -11.93 -11.80
N ARG A 5 1.04 -13.11 -11.46
CA ARG A 5 -0.32 -13.30 -10.94
C ARG A 5 -0.29 -12.92 -9.47
N ASN A 6 -1.32 -12.22 -8.98
CA ASN A 6 -1.56 -11.76 -7.59
C ASN A 6 -0.88 -12.51 -6.42
N ARG A 7 -0.65 -13.83 -6.53
CA ARG A 7 0.14 -14.59 -5.55
C ARG A 7 1.57 -14.09 -5.37
N GLU A 8 2.24 -13.65 -6.44
CA GLU A 8 3.66 -13.26 -6.40
C GLU A 8 3.90 -11.90 -5.74
N ILE A 9 2.87 -11.05 -5.63
CA ILE A 9 3.00 -9.68 -5.08
C ILE A 9 3.43 -9.71 -3.61
N TRP A 10 2.93 -10.68 -2.85
CA TRP A 10 3.12 -10.75 -1.39
C TRP A 10 4.11 -11.85 -0.95
N ASP A 11 4.74 -12.57 -1.89
CA ASP A 11 5.66 -13.67 -1.58
C ASP A 11 6.88 -13.22 -0.75
N PHE A 12 7.26 -11.94 -0.85
CA PHE A 12 8.36 -11.36 -0.07
C PHE A 12 8.16 -11.48 1.45
N GLU A 13 6.92 -11.56 1.93
CA GLU A 13 6.66 -11.70 3.36
C GLU A 13 7.18 -13.02 3.91
N HIS A 14 7.12 -14.10 3.13
CA HIS A 14 7.67 -15.38 3.54
C HIS A 14 9.19 -15.33 3.65
N GLU A 15 9.85 -14.61 2.75
CA GLU A 15 11.30 -14.41 2.78
C GLU A 15 11.73 -13.52 3.96
N MET A 16 10.94 -12.49 4.29
CA MET A 16 11.15 -11.66 5.49
C MET A 16 10.96 -12.45 6.79
N LEU A 17 9.89 -13.24 6.89
CA LEU A 17 9.63 -14.07 8.07
C LEU A 17 10.68 -15.18 8.23
N ALA A 18 11.24 -15.67 7.13
CA ALA A 18 12.37 -16.61 7.14
C ALA A 18 13.73 -15.94 7.45
N GLY A 19 13.76 -14.61 7.66
CA GLY A 19 14.99 -13.86 7.97
C GLY A 19 15.95 -13.71 6.79
N VAL A 20 15.50 -13.96 5.56
CA VAL A 20 16.30 -13.87 4.32
C VAL A 20 16.40 -12.41 3.85
N VAL A 21 15.38 -11.60 4.14
CA VAL A 21 15.34 -10.16 3.88
C VAL A 21 15.33 -9.44 5.23
N GLY A 22 16.18 -8.43 5.41
CA GLY A 22 16.29 -7.68 6.67
C GLY A 22 14.98 -6.98 7.04
N GLY A 23 14.18 -7.63 7.89
CA GLY A 23 12.90 -7.11 8.38
C GLY A 23 13.05 -6.47 9.76
N GLY A 24 12.63 -5.22 9.89
CA GLY A 24 12.52 -4.54 11.19
C GLY A 24 11.35 -5.14 11.96
N GLY A 25 11.62 -6.05 12.88
CA GLY A 25 10.60 -6.65 13.73
C GLY A 25 9.78 -5.58 14.47
N GLY A 26 8.46 -5.60 14.27
CA GLY A 26 7.49 -5.19 15.28
C GLY A 26 7.02 -3.73 15.31
N SER A 27 7.47 -2.83 14.43
CA SER A 27 6.91 -1.47 14.39
C SER A 27 5.60 -1.43 13.59
N GLU A 28 4.53 -0.99 14.24
CA GLU A 28 3.27 -0.70 13.57
C GLU A 28 3.44 0.46 12.56
N VAL A 29 2.81 0.33 11.39
CA VAL A 29 2.94 1.29 10.29
C VAL A 29 1.59 1.73 9.74
N ILE A 30 1.60 2.90 9.10
CA ILE A 30 0.49 3.46 8.33
C ILE A 30 0.93 3.57 6.88
N LEU A 31 0.04 3.17 5.97
CA LEU A 31 0.21 3.40 4.54
C LEU A 31 -0.60 4.60 4.10
N GLY A 32 0.02 5.53 3.36
CA GLY A 32 -0.65 6.64 2.69
C GLY A 32 -0.56 6.47 1.18
N LEU A 33 -1.70 6.41 0.50
CA LEU A 33 -1.78 6.28 -0.96
C LEU A 33 -2.33 7.55 -1.59
N ASP A 34 -1.65 8.03 -2.63
CA ASP A 34 -2.10 9.11 -3.51
C ASP A 34 -2.12 8.58 -4.95
N GLY A 35 -3.32 8.37 -5.49
CA GLY A 35 -3.56 7.65 -6.74
C GLY A 35 -4.39 8.44 -7.74
N GLY A 36 -3.85 8.61 -8.94
CA GLY A 36 -4.54 9.30 -10.04
C GLY A 36 -4.59 8.48 -11.32
N THR A 37 -4.79 9.19 -12.42
CA THR A 37 -4.82 8.63 -13.78
C THR A 37 -3.43 8.23 -14.31
N THR A 38 -2.35 8.79 -13.77
CA THR A 38 -1.00 8.60 -14.31
C THR A 38 -0.11 7.79 -13.37
N THR A 39 -0.14 8.12 -12.08
CA THR A 39 0.75 7.52 -11.10
C THR A 39 -0.01 7.31 -9.81
N THR A 40 0.37 6.25 -9.10
CA THR A 40 -0.05 5.99 -7.73
C THR A 40 1.20 5.93 -6.87
N ILE A 41 1.21 6.71 -5.80
CA ILE A 41 2.31 6.77 -4.84
C ILE A 41 1.81 6.12 -3.55
N CYS A 42 2.64 5.27 -2.94
CA CYS A 42 2.44 4.79 -1.58
C CYS A 42 3.62 5.21 -0.71
N ILE A 43 3.33 5.76 0.46
CA ILE A 43 4.32 5.98 1.52
C ILE A 43 4.02 5.06 2.70
N CYS A 44 5.07 4.56 3.32
CA CYS A 44 5.02 3.83 4.58
C CYS A 44 5.62 4.70 5.68
N MET A 45 4.86 4.94 6.74
CA MET A 45 5.26 5.75 7.90
C MET A 45 5.11 4.94 9.18
N PRO A 46 5.96 5.17 10.20
CA PRO A 46 5.74 4.56 11.51
C PRO A 46 4.51 5.19 12.17
N ILE A 47 3.88 4.48 13.10
CA ILE A 47 2.92 5.12 14.00
C ILE A 47 3.66 6.06 14.95
N ILE A 48 3.27 7.33 14.95
CA ILE A 48 3.77 8.35 15.87
C ILE A 48 2.70 8.58 16.93
N PRO A 49 2.96 8.25 18.21
CA PRO A 49 2.02 8.51 19.30
C PRO A 49 1.69 10.01 19.39
N PHE A 50 0.41 10.34 19.59
CA PHE A 50 -0.06 11.73 19.73
C PHE A 50 0.54 12.49 20.93
N SER A 51 1.22 11.79 21.84
CA SER A 51 1.93 12.40 22.97
C SER A 51 3.24 13.07 22.57
N ASP A 52 3.80 12.71 21.41
CA ASP A 52 5.06 13.23 20.94
C ASP A 52 4.84 14.38 19.96
N PRO A 53 5.67 15.45 19.98
CA PRO A 53 5.62 16.45 18.93
C PRO A 53 5.89 15.77 17.58
N LEU A 54 5.06 16.07 16.59
CA LEU A 54 5.27 15.54 15.24
C LEU A 54 6.63 16.04 14.71
N PRO A 55 7.55 15.14 14.31
CA PRO A 55 8.80 15.55 13.68
C PRO A 55 8.53 16.27 12.35
N ASP A 56 9.37 17.25 12.05
CA ASP A 56 9.37 17.96 10.77
C ASP A 56 10.74 17.80 10.09
N PRO A 57 10.84 17.08 8.97
CA PRO A 57 9.74 16.41 8.26
C PRO A 57 9.26 15.13 8.96
N LEU A 58 8.03 14.69 8.64
CA LEU A 58 7.52 13.40 9.10
C LEU A 58 8.39 12.24 8.58
N PRO A 59 8.68 11.21 9.40
CA PRO A 59 9.48 10.06 9.00
C PRO A 59 8.74 9.24 7.94
N VAL A 60 9.40 9.05 6.80
CA VAL A 60 8.96 8.14 5.75
C VAL A 60 9.92 6.96 5.71
N LEU A 61 9.44 5.77 6.09
CA LEU A 61 10.23 4.54 6.06
C LEU A 61 10.49 4.09 4.62
N ALA A 62 9.51 4.24 3.75
CA ALA A 62 9.62 3.89 2.35
C ALA A 62 8.63 4.65 1.47
N ARG A 63 8.98 4.74 0.19
CA ARG A 63 8.12 5.25 -0.88
C ARG A 63 8.15 4.30 -2.08
N ALA A 64 6.97 4.02 -2.63
CA ALA A 64 6.79 3.26 -3.86
C ALA A 64 5.89 4.03 -4.84
N MET A 65 6.03 3.69 -6.13
CA MET A 65 5.26 4.28 -7.21
C MET A 65 4.83 3.19 -8.17
N ALA A 66 3.59 3.26 -8.64
CA ALA A 66 3.03 2.40 -9.66
C ALA A 66 2.21 3.23 -10.67
N GLY A 67 1.58 2.55 -11.62
CA GLY A 67 0.78 3.19 -12.68
C GLY A 67 -0.55 3.77 -12.19
N CYS A 68 -1.52 3.81 -13.11
CA CYS A 68 -2.85 4.33 -12.87
C CYS A 68 -3.66 3.45 -11.90
N SER A 69 -4.25 4.06 -10.86
CA SER A 69 -5.22 3.42 -9.97
C SER A 69 -6.65 3.91 -10.16
N ASN A 70 -6.90 4.76 -11.17
CA ASN A 70 -8.25 5.19 -11.52
C ASN A 70 -8.99 4.09 -12.29
N HIS A 71 -9.94 3.44 -11.62
CA HIS A 71 -10.74 2.37 -12.21
C HIS A 71 -11.56 2.82 -13.42
N ASN A 72 -11.95 4.09 -13.50
CA ASN A 72 -12.66 4.64 -14.66
C ASN A 72 -11.77 4.70 -15.92
N SER A 73 -10.44 4.66 -15.75
CA SER A 73 -9.47 4.71 -16.85
C SER A 73 -8.96 3.34 -17.27
N VAL A 74 -8.69 2.44 -16.32
CA VAL A 74 -8.03 1.14 -16.59
C VAL A 74 -8.89 -0.09 -16.25
N GLY A 75 -10.09 0.12 -15.72
CA GLY A 75 -10.95 -0.93 -15.20
C GLY A 75 -10.59 -1.36 -13.77
N GLU A 76 -11.55 -2.03 -13.12
CA GLU A 76 -11.47 -2.41 -11.71
C GLU A 76 -10.26 -3.30 -11.39
N THR A 77 -10.03 -4.35 -12.19
CA THR A 77 -8.96 -5.32 -11.95
C THR A 77 -7.58 -4.65 -11.97
N ALA A 78 -7.29 -3.86 -13.00
CA ALA A 78 -5.98 -3.22 -13.14
C ALA A 78 -5.73 -2.12 -12.10
N ALA A 79 -6.78 -1.38 -11.74
CA ALA A 79 -6.70 -0.39 -10.66
C ALA A 79 -6.40 -1.06 -9.31
N ARG A 80 -7.10 -2.15 -9.00
CA ARG A 80 -6.86 -2.96 -7.79
C ARG A 80 -5.45 -3.52 -7.75
N GLU A 81 -4.99 -4.16 -8.83
CA GLU A 81 -3.62 -4.71 -8.93
C GLU A 81 -2.57 -3.63 -8.73
N THR A 82 -2.80 -2.42 -9.25
CA THR A 82 -1.90 -1.27 -9.05
C THR A 82 -1.82 -0.85 -7.58
N LEU A 83 -2.96 -0.81 -6.88
CA LEU A 83 -3.00 -0.51 -5.44
C LEU A 83 -2.29 -1.60 -4.61
N GLU A 84 -2.53 -2.87 -4.93
CA GLU A 84 -1.86 -4.01 -4.26
C GLU A 84 -0.34 -3.96 -4.48
N GLN A 85 0.11 -3.76 -5.72
CA GLN A 85 1.53 -3.68 -6.05
C GLN A 85 2.24 -2.54 -5.33
N VAL A 86 1.66 -1.34 -5.34
CA VAL A 86 2.33 -0.17 -4.75
C VAL A 86 2.43 -0.28 -3.22
N MET A 87 1.45 -0.93 -2.57
CA MET A 87 1.51 -1.22 -1.13
C MET A 87 2.57 -2.28 -0.82
N ALA A 88 2.61 -3.36 -1.60
CA ALA A 88 3.61 -4.42 -1.44
C ALA A 88 5.03 -3.88 -1.59
N ASP A 89 5.28 -3.07 -2.62
CA ASP A 89 6.59 -2.44 -2.83
C ASP A 89 6.98 -1.50 -1.68
N ALA A 90 6.03 -0.76 -1.12
CA ALA A 90 6.30 0.13 0.01
C ALA A 90 6.66 -0.66 1.28
N LEU A 91 5.94 -1.75 1.55
CA LEU A 91 6.17 -2.62 2.70
C LEU A 91 7.49 -3.40 2.59
N LEU A 92 7.77 -3.95 1.41
CA LEU A 92 9.05 -4.60 1.12
C LEU A 92 10.22 -3.64 1.37
N LYS A 93 10.13 -2.40 0.86
CA LYS A 93 11.17 -1.38 1.06
C LYS A 93 11.29 -0.91 2.51
N SER A 94 10.20 -0.89 3.27
CA SER A 94 10.22 -0.50 4.68
C SER A 94 10.65 -1.62 5.62
N GLY A 95 10.84 -2.85 5.12
CA GLY A 95 11.13 -3.99 5.98
C GLY A 95 9.92 -4.45 6.80
N SER A 96 8.70 -4.18 6.32
CA SER A 96 7.46 -4.43 7.05
C SER A 96 6.55 -5.43 6.32
N THR A 97 5.64 -6.06 7.04
CA THR A 97 4.63 -6.96 6.49
C THR A 97 3.22 -6.36 6.63
N ARG A 98 2.24 -6.96 5.97
CA ARG A 98 0.81 -6.61 6.07
C ARG A 98 0.31 -6.63 7.52
N SER A 99 0.81 -7.54 8.36
CA SER A 99 0.43 -7.61 9.78
C SER A 99 0.87 -6.39 10.59
N SER A 100 1.86 -5.62 10.12
CA SER A 100 2.27 -4.37 10.77
C SER A 100 1.37 -3.19 10.41
N VAL A 101 0.56 -3.28 9.34
CA VAL A 101 -0.27 -2.17 8.85
C VAL A 101 -1.48 -1.98 9.75
N ARG A 102 -1.62 -0.79 10.33
CA ARG A 102 -2.75 -0.44 11.21
C ARG A 102 -3.80 0.42 10.53
N ALA A 103 -3.39 1.17 9.52
CA ALA A 103 -4.29 1.98 8.71
C ALA A 103 -3.75 2.11 7.29
N VAL A 104 -4.70 2.23 6.36
CA VAL A 104 -4.44 2.61 4.97
C VAL A 104 -5.27 3.86 4.70
N CYS A 105 -4.60 4.98 4.47
CA CYS A 105 -5.21 6.26 4.13
C CYS A 105 -5.15 6.43 2.60
N LEU A 106 -6.30 6.65 1.96
CA LEU A 106 -6.39 6.73 0.50
C LEU A 106 -6.88 8.10 0.06
N ALA A 107 -6.13 8.69 -0.87
CA ALA A 107 -6.57 9.76 -1.75
C ALA A 107 -6.49 9.22 -3.17
N VAL A 108 -7.62 8.82 -3.76
CA VAL A 108 -7.64 8.22 -5.10
C VAL A 108 -8.73 8.83 -5.97
N SER A 109 -8.41 9.13 -7.24
CA SER A 109 -9.35 9.74 -8.18
C SER A 109 -10.43 8.76 -8.65
N GLY A 110 -11.62 9.27 -8.96
CA GLY A 110 -12.74 8.50 -9.49
C GLY A 110 -13.61 7.83 -8.42
N VAL A 111 -13.45 8.21 -7.15
CA VAL A 111 -14.31 7.79 -6.04
C VAL A 111 -15.25 8.93 -5.72
N ASP A 112 -16.34 9.00 -6.47
CA ASP A 112 -17.26 10.14 -6.43
C ASP A 112 -18.62 9.77 -5.80
N HIS A 113 -18.84 8.47 -5.53
CA HIS A 113 -20.09 7.94 -4.98
C HIS A 113 -19.84 6.91 -3.85
N PRO A 114 -20.74 6.77 -2.85
CA PRO A 114 -20.58 5.78 -1.77
C PRO A 114 -20.38 4.33 -2.24
N THR A 115 -20.89 3.99 -3.42
CA THR A 115 -20.67 2.68 -4.05
C THR A 115 -19.21 2.47 -4.48
N ASP A 116 -18.53 3.53 -4.91
CA ASP A 116 -17.12 3.48 -5.28
C ASP A 116 -16.25 3.37 -4.04
N GLU A 117 -16.60 4.08 -2.96
CA GLU A 117 -15.95 3.94 -1.65
C GLU A 117 -16.05 2.50 -1.15
N GLN A 118 -17.24 1.90 -1.19
CA GLN A 118 -17.45 0.51 -0.80
C GLN A 118 -16.65 -0.47 -1.68
N ARG A 119 -16.57 -0.21 -2.99
CA ARG A 119 -15.79 -1.03 -3.92
C ARG A 119 -14.30 -1.03 -3.51
N ILE A 120 -13.71 0.14 -3.28
CA ILE A 120 -12.31 0.24 -2.86
C ILE A 120 -12.09 -0.37 -1.48
N LEU A 121 -12.99 -0.15 -0.53
CA LEU A 121 -12.92 -0.79 0.79
C LEU A 121 -12.95 -2.32 0.68
N ASN A 122 -13.75 -2.88 -0.22
CA ASN A 122 -13.79 -4.33 -0.45
C ASN A 122 -12.47 -4.84 -1.03
N TRP A 123 -11.85 -4.11 -1.96
CA TRP A 123 -10.54 -4.46 -2.50
C TRP A 123 -9.45 -4.53 -1.42
N LEU A 124 -9.44 -3.58 -0.49
CA LEU A 124 -8.43 -3.51 0.57
C LEU A 124 -8.68 -4.51 1.70
N ARG A 125 -9.94 -4.80 2.02
CA ARG A 125 -10.31 -5.68 3.14
C ARG A 125 -10.28 -7.17 2.77
N PHE A 126 -10.60 -7.49 1.53
CA PHE A 126 -10.83 -8.87 1.09
C PHE A 126 -9.98 -9.22 -0.14
N ALA A 127 -8.70 -8.83 -0.14
CA ALA A 127 -7.78 -9.21 -1.22
C ALA A 127 -7.81 -10.74 -1.42
N HIS A 128 -8.30 -11.17 -2.59
CA HIS A 128 -8.45 -12.56 -3.02
C HIS A 128 -7.19 -13.05 -3.76
#